data_AF-K1RL11-F1
#
_entry.id   AF-K1RL11-F1
#
_cell.length_a   1.000
_cell.length_b   1.000
_cell.length_c   1.000
_cell.angle_alpha   90.00
_cell.angle_beta   90.00
_cell.angle_gamma   90.00
#
_symmetry.space_group_name_H-M   'P 1'
#
loop_
_entity.id
_entity.type
_entity.pdbx_description
1 polymer ?
#
loop_
_entity_poly.entity_id
_entity_poly.type
_entity_poly.pdbx_seq_one_letter_code
_entity_poly.pdbx_strand_id
1 'polypeptide(L)' 'MTEGYITKQFLDKDSQVCGYEYVHLGKMMEAIKNGMDANEAVKKFTGSYGRTTAEQGVVKAIDPRKE' A
#
# COMPACT_ATOMS: atom_id res chain seq x y z
N MET A 1 10.42 -14.23 1.80
CA MET A 1 9.13 -14.17 2.53
C MET A 1 8.67 -12.73 2.41
N THR A 2 7.60 -12.48 1.65
CA THR A 2 7.27 -11.11 1.21
C THR A 2 6.55 -10.37 2.34
N GLU A 3 7.32 -9.88 3.32
CA GLU A 3 6.84 -9.00 4.39
C GLU A 3 6.48 -7.62 3.82
N GLY A 4 5.30 -7.55 3.21
CA GLY A 4 4.67 -6.31 2.77
C GLY A 4 3.70 -5.79 3.82
N TYR A 5 3.78 -4.51 4.16
CA TYR A 5 2.82 -3.84 5.01
C TYR A 5 1.72 -3.23 4.15
N ILE A 6 0.47 -3.66 4.32
CA ILE A 6 -0.66 -3.04 3.61
C ILE A 6 -0.97 -1.71 4.30
N THR A 7 -0.79 -0.59 3.59
CA THR A 7 -1.04 0.77 4.08
C THR A 7 -2.48 1.19 3.88
N LYS A 8 -3.12 0.78 2.78
CA LYS A 8 -4.52 1.12 2.46
C LYS A 8 -5.19 -0.04 1.74
N GLN A 9 -6.48 -0.23 1.97
CA GLN A 9 -7.33 -1.05 1.12
C GLN A 9 -8.43 -0.19 0.51
N PHE A 10 -8.78 -0.50 -0.72
CA PHE A 10 -9.77 0.22 -1.50
C PHE A 10 -10.98 -0.70 -1.70
N LEU A 11 -12.15 -0.24 -1.26
CA LEU A 11 -13.41 -0.92 -1.48
C LEU A 11 -14.22 -0.26 -2.60
N ASP A 12 -14.93 -1.11 -3.32
CA ASP A 12 -15.92 -0.74 -4.33
C ASP A 12 -17.32 -0.55 -3.70
N LYS A 13 -18.31 -0.15 -4.50
CA LYS A 13 -19.70 0.14 -4.09
C LYS A 13 -20.34 -1.01 -3.32
N ASP A 14 -19.90 -2.23 -3.59
CA ASP A 14 -20.39 -3.45 -2.96
C ASP A 14 -19.66 -3.79 -1.64
N SER A 15 -18.84 -2.89 -1.10
CA SER A 15 -17.95 -3.15 0.06
C SER A 15 -16.99 -4.32 -0.15
N GLN A 16 -16.66 -4.62 -1.41
CA GLN A 16 -15.64 -5.61 -1.75
C GLN A 16 -14.28 -4.93 -1.94
N VAL A 17 -13.22 -5.57 -1.46
CA VAL A 17 -11.85 -5.09 -1.64
C VAL A 17 -11.47 -5.23 -3.11
N CYS A 18 -11.32 -4.12 -3.81
CA CYS A 18 -10.94 -4.07 -5.22
C CYS A 18 -9.47 -3.72 -5.43
N GLY A 19 -8.81 -3.19 -4.41
CA GLY A 19 -7.38 -2.93 -4.47
C GLY A 19 -6.78 -2.71 -3.09
N TYR A 20 -5.46 -2.72 -3.03
CA TYR A 20 -4.72 -2.42 -1.82
C TYR A 20 -3.37 -1.80 -2.16
N GLU A 21 -2.92 -0.92 -1.28
CA GLU A 21 -1.60 -0.32 -1.30
C GLU A 21 -0.74 -1.03 -0.27
N TYR A 22 0.49 -1.37 -0.65
CA TYR A 22 1.41 -2.09 0.21
C TYR A 22 2.83 -1.52 0.10
N VAL A 23 3.57 -1.58 1.20
CA VAL A 23 4.97 -1.20 1.31
C VAL A 23 5.80 -2.45 1.52
N HIS A 24 6.82 -2.66 0.71
CA HIS A 24 7.82 -3.71 0.97
C HIS A 24 8.77 -3.28 2.09
N LEU A 25 8.45 -3.65 3.34
CA LEU A 25 9.25 -3.28 4.51
C LEU A 25 10.68 -3.82 4.45
N GLY A 26 10.88 -5.05 3.96
CA GLY A 26 12.23 -5.63 3.85
C GLY A 26 13.15 -4.79 2.95
N LYS A 27 12.69 -4.46 1.74
CA LYS A 27 13.45 -3.63 0.78
C LYS A 27 13.58 -2.18 1.26
N MET A 28 12.55 -1.64 1.91
CA MET A 28 12.59 -0.33 2.54
C MET A 28 13.68 -0.27 3.62
N MET A 29 13.71 -1.23 4.54
CA MET A 29 14.71 -1.28 5.62
C MET A 29 16.12 -1.49 5.08
N GLU A 30 16.31 -2.30 4.04
CA GLU A 30 17.59 -2.41 3.34
C GLU A 30 18.01 -1.09 2.70
N ALA A 31 17.11 -0.36 2.05
CA ALA A 31 17.44 0.93 1.44
C ALA A 31 17.79 1.99 2.48
N ILE A 32 17.05 2.04 3.59
CA ILE A 32 17.34 2.93 4.72
C ILE A 32 18.71 2.60 5.31
N LYS A 33 19.01 1.31 5.48
CA LYS A 33 20.34 0.85 5.95
C LYS A 33 21.47 1.21 4.98
N ASN A 34 21.19 1.27 3.68
CA ASN A 34 22.12 1.75 2.65
C ASN A 34 22.24 3.29 2.58
N GLY A 35 21.59 4.02 3.49
CA GLY A 35 21.66 5.49 3.58
C GLY A 35 20.63 6.23 2.75
N MET A 36 19.60 5.55 2.23
CA MET A 36 18.45 6.20 1.58
C MET A 36 17.53 6.81 2.63
N ASP A 37 16.96 7.98 2.35
CA ASP A 37 15.97 8.59 3.24
C ASP A 37 14.73 7.70 3.40
N ALA A 38 14.20 7.63 4.62
CA ALA A 38 13.08 6.75 4.94
C ALA A 38 11.81 7.11 4.15
N ASN A 39 11.54 8.39 3.89
CA ASN A 39 10.38 8.79 3.10
C ASN A 39 10.54 8.43 1.62
N GLU A 40 11.74 8.58 1.08
CA GLU A 40 12.08 8.17 -0.29
C GLU A 40 11.96 6.64 -0.43
N ALA A 41 12.53 5.89 0.52
CA ALA A 41 12.46 4.44 0.55
C ALA A 41 11.00 3.96 0.63
N VAL A 42 10.20 4.52 1.56
CA VAL A 42 8.78 4.18 1.65
C VAL A 42 8.10 4.41 0.31
N LYS A 43 8.19 5.60 -0.30
CA LYS A 43 7.55 5.87 -1.60
C LYS A 43 8.04 4.95 -2.72
N LYS A 44 9.34 4.68 -2.77
CA LYS A 44 9.96 3.84 -3.82
C LYS A 44 9.58 2.37 -3.69
N PHE A 45 9.36 1.89 -2.48
CA PHE A 45 8.96 0.53 -2.18
C PHE A 45 7.46 0.40 -1.85
N THR A 46 6.70 1.47 -2.00
CA THR A 46 5.23 1.44 -2.01
C THR A 46 4.77 1.01 -3.40
N GLY A 47 3.95 -0.03 -3.44
CA GLY A 47 3.22 -0.44 -4.63
C GLY A 47 1.73 -0.42 -4.35
N SER A 48 0.95 -0.24 -5.39
CA SER A 48 -0.50 -0.46 -5.37
C SER A 48 -0.83 -1.68 -6.21
N TYR A 49 -1.81 -2.45 -5.77
CA TYR A 49 -2.32 -3.61 -6.46
C TYR A 49 -3.83 -3.52 -6.63
N GLY A 50 -4.32 -3.89 -7.80
CA GLY A 50 -5.75 -3.85 -8.13
C GLY A 50 -6.24 -2.46 -8.54
N ARG A 51 -7.51 -2.19 -8.27
CA ARG A 51 -8.18 -0.93 -8.60
C ARG A 51 -8.06 0.02 -7.42
N THR A 52 -7.34 1.13 -7.60
CA THR A 52 -7.04 2.09 -6.53
C THR A 52 -7.57 3.50 -6.82
N THR A 53 -8.16 3.72 -7.98
CA THR A 53 -8.72 5.01 -8.39
C THR A 53 -10.24 5.00 -8.36
N ALA A 54 -10.82 6.15 -8.03
CA ALA A 54 -12.28 6.35 -8.02
C ALA A 54 -12.91 6.07 -9.39
N GLU A 55 -12.17 6.35 -10.47
CA GLU A 55 -12.58 6.04 -11.85
C GLU A 55 -12.71 4.53 -12.11
N GLN A 56 -12.04 3.69 -11.34
CA GLN A 56 -12.13 2.23 -11.45
C GLN A 56 -13.21 1.60 -10.55
N GLY A 57 -14.00 2.42 -9.84
CA GLY A 57 -15.10 1.95 -8.98
C GLY A 57 -14.81 2.02 -7.49
N VAL A 58 -13.60 2.42 -7.09
CA VAL A 58 -13.24 2.61 -5.69
C VAL A 58 -14.06 3.73 -5.08
N VAL A 59 -14.84 3.41 -4.05
CA VAL A 59 -15.67 4.39 -3.32
C VAL A 59 -15.13 4.70 -1.94
N LYS A 60 -14.36 3.80 -1.34
CA LYS A 60 -13.81 4.00 0.01
C LYS A 60 -12.38 3.49 0.08
N ALA A 61 -11.51 4.29 0.67
CA ALA A 61 -10.21 3.83 1.14
C ALA A 61 -10.33 3.56 2.64
N ILE A 62 -10.19 2.30 3.05
CA ILE A 62 -10.10 1.90 4.46
C ILE A 62 -8.66 1.58 4.81
N ASP A 63 -8.32 1.82 6.06
CA ASP A 63 -7.06 1.35 6.62
C ASP A 63 -7.31 -0.03 7.23
N PRO A 64 -6.72 -1.12 6.70
CA PRO A 64 -7.08 -2.47 7.12
C PRO A 64 -6.69 -2.82 8.56
N ARG A 65 -6.00 -1.91 9.27
CA ARG A 65 -5.59 -2.06 10.66
C ARG A 65 -6.34 -1.17 11.65
N LYS A 66 -7.15 -0.23 11.16
CA LYS A 66 -8.02 0.61 11.98
C LYS A 66 -9.45 0.40 11.51
N GLU A 67 -10.09 -0.59 12.12
CA GLU A 67 -11.56 -0.70 12.14
C GLU A 67 -12.15 0.45 12.97
#